data_AF-A0A3P8S632-F1
#
_entry.id   AF-A0A3P8S632-F1
#
_cell.length_a   1.000
_cell.length_b   1.000
_cell.length_c   1.000
_cell.angle_alpha   90.00
_cell.angle_beta   90.00
_cell.angle_gamma   90.00
#
_symmetry.space_group_name_H-M   'P 1'
#
loop_
_entity.id
_entity.type
_entity.pdbx_description
1 polymer ?
#
loop_
_entity_poly.entity_id
_entity_poly.type
_entity_poly.pdbx_seq_one_letter_code
_entity_poly.pdbx_strand_id
1 'polypeptide(L)'
;VDFFGAAIVTQWDSRQHSSESPTDAFGELEFAGFLRLSCDTPPQIVYTLMTAHWNLPSPNLVVSVVGGEGHEKIKTWVRDVLRNGLVRAAQSTGAWILTGGLREGVARCVGEAVRDHGAAAPALCHKKVIAVGLAPWGLVHNRQQLVNAQVPPRPEETCEM
;
A
#
# COMPACT_ATOMS: atom_id res chain seq x y z
N VAL A 1 54.95 -11.32 -4.66
CA VAL A 1 53.64 -11.69 -5.24
C VAL A 1 52.68 -11.62 -4.09
N ASP A 2 51.75 -10.65 -4.07
CA ASP A 2 50.55 -10.64 -3.23
C ASP A 2 49.66 -9.48 -3.71
N PHE A 3 48.91 -9.73 -4.78
CA PHE A 3 47.78 -8.90 -5.17
C PHE A 3 46.53 -9.45 -4.47
N PHE A 4 46.34 -9.11 -3.20
CA PHE A 4 45.00 -9.13 -2.63
C PHE A 4 44.30 -7.87 -3.10
N GLY A 5 43.54 -8.01 -4.19
CA GLY A 5 42.65 -6.96 -4.68
C GLY A 5 41.69 -6.58 -3.55
N ALA A 6 41.81 -5.34 -3.07
CA ALA A 6 40.82 -4.77 -2.17
C ALA A 6 39.49 -4.74 -2.93
N ALA A 7 38.57 -5.63 -2.55
CA ALA A 7 37.20 -5.54 -3.02
C ALA A 7 36.68 -4.15 -2.63
N ILE A 8 36.44 -3.30 -3.62
CA ILE A 8 35.74 -2.04 -3.41
C ILE A 8 34.31 -2.43 -3.05
N VAL A 9 33.96 -2.32 -1.77
CA VAL A 9 32.57 -2.45 -1.34
C VAL A 9 31.84 -1.21 -1.84
N THR A 10 31.22 -1.31 -3.01
CA THR A 10 30.36 -0.27 -3.54
C THR A 10 29.07 -0.23 -2.73
N GLN A 11 28.63 0.97 -2.36
CA GLN A 11 27.33 1.16 -1.71
C GLN A 11 26.23 0.68 -2.67
N TRP A 12 25.28 -0.11 -2.16
CA TRP A 12 24.16 -0.57 -2.97
C TRP A 12 23.30 0.62 -3.43
N ASP A 13 22.95 0.61 -4.71
CA ASP A 13 22.11 1.59 -5.40
C ASP A 13 21.05 0.82 -6.21
N SER A 14 19.76 1.10 -5.96
CA SER A 14 18.64 0.40 -6.60
C SER A 14 18.64 0.55 -8.12
N ARG A 15 19.16 1.64 -8.67
CA ARG A 15 19.18 1.90 -10.12
C ARG A 15 20.29 1.13 -10.83
N GLN A 16 21.34 0.77 -10.11
CA GLN A 16 22.53 0.10 -10.66
C GLN A 16 22.55 -1.40 -10.34
N HIS A 17 21.89 -1.80 -9.24
CA HIS A 17 21.98 -3.15 -8.69
C HIS A 17 20.60 -3.84 -8.57
N SER A 18 19.60 -3.37 -9.32
CA SER A 18 18.32 -4.06 -9.44
C SER A 18 17.87 -4.11 -10.91
N SER A 19 16.96 -5.02 -11.23
CA SER A 19 16.36 -5.17 -12.56
C SER A 19 14.85 -5.22 -12.42
N GLU A 20 14.13 -4.60 -13.35
CA GLU A 20 12.67 -4.64 -13.38
C GLU A 20 12.14 -5.88 -14.08
N SER A 21 11.05 -6.42 -13.55
CA SER A 21 10.27 -7.49 -14.14
C SER A 21 8.77 -7.23 -13.95
N PRO A 22 7.90 -7.84 -14.78
CA PRO A 22 6.46 -7.77 -14.56
C PRO A 22 6.08 -8.20 -13.15
N THR A 23 5.12 -7.51 -12.54
CA THR A 23 4.69 -7.83 -11.18
C THR A 23 3.96 -9.17 -11.12
N ASP A 24 4.34 -10.00 -10.16
CA ASP A 24 3.70 -11.30 -9.86
C ASP A 24 2.72 -11.20 -8.67
N ALA A 25 2.59 -10.02 -8.05
CA ALA A 25 1.84 -9.84 -6.83
C ALA A 25 0.74 -8.78 -6.99
N PHE A 26 -0.45 -9.24 -7.35
CA PHE A 26 -1.67 -8.43 -7.48
C PHE A 26 -2.91 -9.32 -7.32
N GLY A 27 -4.03 -8.71 -6.94
CA GLY A 27 -5.31 -9.42 -6.83
C GLY A 27 -6.26 -8.80 -5.82
N GLU A 28 -7.22 -9.60 -5.39
CA GLU A 28 -8.19 -9.24 -4.34
C GLU A 28 -7.95 -10.09 -3.10
N LEU A 29 -7.94 -9.44 -1.94
CA LEU A 29 -8.14 -10.05 -0.63
C LEU A 29 -9.62 -9.91 -0.27
N GLU A 30 -10.11 -10.70 0.69
CA GLU A 30 -11.53 -10.79 1.10
C GLU A 30 -12.25 -9.43 1.24
N PHE A 31 -11.53 -8.34 1.52
CA PHE A 31 -12.10 -7.01 1.71
C PHE A 31 -11.39 -5.87 0.96
N ALA A 32 -10.38 -6.15 0.12
CA ALA A 32 -9.59 -5.11 -0.55
C ALA A 32 -8.78 -5.62 -1.76
N GLY A 33 -8.66 -4.80 -2.81
CA GLY A 33 -7.69 -5.01 -3.88
C GLY A 33 -6.26 -4.64 -3.46
N PHE A 34 -5.25 -5.30 -4.02
CA PHE A 34 -3.83 -4.98 -3.81
C PHE A 34 -3.02 -5.11 -5.10
N LEU A 35 -1.89 -4.39 -5.14
CA LEU A 35 -0.93 -4.40 -6.24
C LEU A 35 0.46 -4.05 -5.72
N ARG A 36 1.47 -4.86 -6.06
CA ARG A 36 2.89 -4.52 -5.88
C ARG A 36 3.40 -3.74 -7.07
N LEU A 37 4.05 -2.61 -6.80
CA LEU A 37 4.61 -1.68 -7.79
C LEU A 37 6.11 -1.44 -7.54
N SER A 38 6.84 -1.11 -8.60
CA SER A 38 8.20 -0.58 -8.49
C SER A 38 8.19 0.83 -7.90
N CYS A 39 9.24 1.20 -7.17
CA CYS A 39 9.35 2.49 -6.47
C CYS A 39 9.45 3.71 -7.40
N ASP A 40 9.78 3.50 -8.67
CA ASP A 40 9.90 4.50 -9.73
C ASP A 40 8.70 4.48 -10.70
N THR A 41 7.68 3.67 -10.43
CA THR A 41 6.43 3.66 -11.21
C THR A 41 5.84 5.08 -11.23
N PRO A 42 5.61 5.70 -12.41
CA PRO A 42 5.02 7.02 -12.49
C PRO A 42 3.66 7.09 -11.78
N PRO A 43 3.41 8.09 -10.91
CA PRO A 43 2.14 8.21 -10.17
C PRO A 43 0.90 8.26 -11.07
N GLN A 44 1.04 8.78 -12.29
CA GLN A 44 -0.05 8.83 -13.27
C GLN A 44 -0.58 7.42 -13.61
N ILE A 45 0.31 6.43 -13.74
CA ILE A 45 -0.07 5.05 -14.01
C ILE A 45 -0.87 4.48 -12.84
N VAL A 46 -0.43 4.76 -11.61
CA VAL A 46 -1.13 4.33 -10.38
C VAL A 46 -2.52 4.95 -10.30
N TYR A 47 -2.63 6.25 -10.57
CA TYR A 47 -3.92 6.95 -10.59
C TYR A 47 -4.86 6.38 -11.65
N THR A 48 -4.39 6.20 -12.88
CA THR A 48 -5.17 5.59 -13.96
C THR A 48 -5.63 4.18 -13.57
N LEU A 49 -4.77 3.38 -12.94
CA LEU A 49 -5.15 2.04 -12.48
C LEU A 49 -6.26 2.09 -11.44
N MET A 50 -6.12 2.95 -10.44
CA MET A 50 -7.13 3.13 -9.40
C MET A 50 -8.49 3.56 -9.98
N THR A 51 -8.52 4.49 -10.92
CA THR A 51 -9.78 5.01 -11.47
C THR A 51 -10.37 4.14 -12.58
N ALA A 52 -9.54 3.56 -13.44
CA ALA A 52 -10.00 2.84 -14.63
C ALA A 52 -10.09 1.31 -14.44
N HIS A 53 -9.20 0.72 -13.63
CA HIS A 53 -9.21 -0.73 -13.39
C HIS A 53 -9.92 -1.10 -12.09
N TRP A 54 -9.73 -0.31 -11.02
CA TRP A 54 -10.45 -0.52 -9.75
C TRP A 54 -11.77 0.25 -9.64
N ASN A 55 -12.15 1.02 -10.68
CA ASN A 55 -13.38 1.81 -10.74
C ASN A 55 -13.57 2.74 -9.53
N LEU A 56 -12.47 3.25 -8.96
CA LEU A 56 -12.57 4.22 -7.88
C LEU A 56 -13.00 5.58 -8.44
N PRO A 57 -14.04 6.21 -7.87
CA PRO A 57 -14.42 7.56 -8.28
C PRO A 57 -13.27 8.52 -8.00
N SER A 58 -13.08 9.47 -8.92
CA SER A 58 -12.08 10.52 -8.75
C SER A 58 -12.35 11.31 -7.46
N PRO A 59 -11.32 11.53 -6.62
CA PRO A 59 -11.50 12.25 -5.37
C PRO A 59 -11.67 13.75 -5.62
N ASN A 60 -12.55 14.39 -4.85
CA ASN A 60 -12.61 15.85 -4.76
C ASN A 60 -11.55 16.43 -3.80
N LEU A 61 -10.99 15.57 -2.94
CA LEU A 61 -9.99 15.88 -1.94
C LEU A 61 -9.19 14.61 -1.61
N VAL A 62 -7.90 14.78 -1.34
CA VAL A 62 -7.03 13.70 -0.84
C VAL A 62 -6.49 14.11 0.53
N VAL A 63 -6.69 13.26 1.54
CA VAL A 63 -6.17 13.47 2.89
C VAL A 63 -5.10 12.43 3.16
N SER A 64 -3.85 12.85 3.32
CA SER A 64 -2.76 11.98 3.75
C SER A 64 -2.65 11.99 5.27
N VAL A 65 -2.77 10.81 5.88
CA VAL A 65 -2.61 10.61 7.32
C VAL A 65 -1.29 9.87 7.54
N VAL A 66 -0.34 10.59 8.13
CA VAL A 66 0.98 10.07 8.47
C VAL A 66 1.15 10.14 9.97
N GLY A 67 1.74 9.10 10.56
CA GLY A 67 2.02 9.04 11.99
C GLY A 67 3.19 8.13 12.27
N GLY A 68 3.72 8.20 13.49
CA GLY A 68 4.89 7.41 13.88
C GLY A 68 4.67 5.90 13.82
N GLU A 69 5.72 5.21 13.40
CA GLU A 69 5.85 3.76 13.44
C GLU A 69 6.31 3.38 14.86
N GLY A 70 5.36 2.95 15.70
CA GLY A 70 5.67 2.60 17.08
C GLY A 70 4.52 1.88 17.77
N HIS A 71 4.86 1.03 18.74
CA HIS A 71 3.91 0.31 19.58
C HIS A 71 3.28 1.16 20.69
N GLU A 72 3.51 2.48 20.68
CA GLU A 72 2.94 3.36 21.68
C GLU A 72 1.42 3.32 21.62
N LYS A 73 0.80 3.26 22.80
CA LYS A 73 -0.66 3.25 22.90
C LYS A 73 -1.20 4.58 22.39
N ILE A 74 -1.81 4.55 21.22
CA ILE A 74 -2.55 5.68 20.68
C ILE A 74 -3.61 6.13 21.69
N LYS A 75 -3.59 7.42 22.01
CA LYS A 75 -4.53 8.04 22.94
C LYS A 75 -5.95 7.90 22.41
N THR A 76 -6.91 7.61 23.30
CA THR A 76 -8.32 7.37 22.93
C THR A 76 -8.93 8.52 22.14
N TRP A 77 -8.63 9.77 22.51
CA TRP A 77 -9.14 10.95 21.80
C TRP A 77 -8.70 11.00 20.32
N VAL A 78 -7.50 10.50 19.98
CA VAL A 78 -7.03 10.43 18.58
C VAL A 78 -7.90 9.46 17.79
N ARG A 79 -8.25 8.31 18.38
CA ARG A 79 -9.16 7.34 17.75
C ARG A 79 -10.53 7.95 17.50
N ASP A 80 -11.05 8.70 18.48
CA ASP A 80 -12.34 9.37 18.35
C ASP A 80 -12.35 10.43 17.26
N VAL A 81 -11.28 11.22 17.14
CA VAL A 81 -11.11 12.22 16.07
C VAL A 81 -11.04 11.54 14.70
N LEU A 82 -10.31 10.43 14.57
CA LEU A 82 -10.24 9.69 13.30
C LEU A 82 -11.61 9.09 12.93
N ARG A 83 -12.28 8.46 13.88
CA ARG A 83 -13.56 7.77 13.64
C ARG A 83 -14.72 8.72 13.39
N ASN A 84 -14.89 9.74 14.24
CA ASN A 84 -16.04 10.63 14.17
C ASN A 84 -15.78 11.90 13.37
N GLY A 85 -14.52 12.32 13.24
CA GLY A 85 -14.13 13.46 12.42
C GLY A 85 -13.75 13.03 11.01
N LEU A 86 -12.55 12.44 10.86
CA LEU A 86 -11.95 12.17 9.55
C LEU A 86 -12.82 11.28 8.66
N VAL A 87 -13.25 10.12 9.16
CA VAL A 87 -14.00 9.14 8.34
C VAL A 87 -15.35 9.72 7.87
N ARG A 88 -16.06 10.44 8.75
CA ARG A 88 -17.33 11.10 8.38
C ARG A 88 -17.12 12.23 7.38
N ALA A 89 -16.07 13.04 7.54
CA ALA A 89 -15.74 14.11 6.60
C ALA A 89 -15.38 13.56 5.21
N ALA A 90 -14.57 12.49 5.17
CA ALA A 90 -14.21 11.82 3.92
C ALA A 90 -15.43 11.25 3.21
N GLN A 91 -16.35 10.63 3.95
CA GLN A 91 -17.61 10.14 3.40
C GLN A 91 -18.47 11.26 2.78
N SER A 92 -18.61 12.38 3.48
CA SER A 92 -19.48 13.49 3.05
C SER A 92 -18.99 14.10 1.73
N THR A 93 -17.68 14.29 1.62
CA THR A 93 -17.00 14.99 0.51
C THR A 93 -16.61 14.08 -0.66
N GLY A 94 -16.57 12.76 -0.45
CA GLY A 94 -15.98 11.83 -1.41
C GLY A 94 -14.46 11.93 -1.46
N ALA A 95 -13.82 12.21 -0.32
CA ALA A 95 -12.37 12.29 -0.24
C ALA A 95 -11.72 10.89 -0.17
N TRP A 96 -10.51 10.78 -0.71
CA TRP A 96 -9.65 9.63 -0.48
C TRP A 96 -8.80 9.85 0.78
N ILE A 97 -8.66 8.80 1.58
CA ILE A 97 -7.74 8.75 2.72
C ILE A 97 -6.51 7.94 2.32
N LEU A 98 -5.33 8.57 2.29
CA LEU A 98 -4.05 7.88 2.09
C LEU A 98 -3.38 7.65 3.44
N THR A 99 -2.89 6.44 3.69
CA THR A 99 -2.22 6.09 4.95
C THR A 99 -1.12 5.05 4.72
N GLY A 100 -0.20 4.87 5.68
CA GLY A 100 0.67 3.69 5.72
C GLY A 100 -0.19 2.43 5.75
N GLY A 101 0.06 1.46 4.87
CA GLY A 101 -0.80 0.27 4.72
C GLY A 101 -0.57 -0.82 5.78
N LEU A 102 0.30 -0.57 6.76
CA LEU A 102 0.67 -1.52 7.80
C LEU A 102 -0.26 -1.41 9.03
N ARG A 103 -0.44 -2.52 9.74
CA ARG A 103 -1.33 -2.61 10.91
C ARG A 103 -0.65 -2.11 12.19
N GLU A 104 -0.08 -0.91 12.13
CA GLU A 104 0.63 -0.28 13.25
C GLU A 104 0.33 1.22 13.33
N GLY A 105 0.68 1.82 14.48
CA GLY A 105 0.54 3.26 14.69
C GLY A 105 -0.81 3.83 14.25
N VAL A 106 -0.77 5.04 13.68
CA VAL A 106 -1.96 5.79 13.26
C VAL A 106 -2.69 5.08 12.12
N ALA A 107 -1.95 4.43 11.22
CA ALA A 107 -2.50 3.66 10.12
C ALA A 107 -3.50 2.58 10.57
N ARG A 108 -3.17 1.84 11.63
CA ARG A 108 -4.09 0.88 12.24
C ARG A 108 -5.39 1.54 12.68
N CYS A 109 -5.32 2.69 13.35
CA CYS A 109 -6.52 3.39 13.83
C CYS A 109 -7.38 3.93 12.69
N VAL A 110 -6.76 4.38 11.59
CA VAL A 110 -7.48 4.75 10.36
C VAL A 110 -8.21 3.53 9.80
N GLY A 111 -7.52 2.40 9.63
CA GLY A 111 -8.11 1.17 9.11
C GLY A 111 -9.26 0.64 9.98
N GLU A 112 -9.09 0.63 11.30
CA GLU A 112 -10.15 0.26 12.25
C GLU A 112 -11.35 1.22 12.13
N ALA A 113 -11.12 2.53 12.07
CA ALA A 113 -12.19 3.52 11.93
C ALA A 113 -12.97 3.37 10.61
N VAL A 114 -12.29 3.13 9.49
CA VAL A 114 -12.92 2.92 8.17
C VAL A 114 -13.73 1.63 8.16
N ARG A 115 -13.17 0.54 8.70
CA ARG A 115 -13.88 -0.76 8.81
C ARG A 115 -15.13 -0.64 9.68
N ASP A 116 -14.99 -0.05 10.88
CA ASP A 116 -16.08 0.07 11.84
C ASP A 116 -17.20 0.98 11.30
N HIS A 117 -16.84 2.01 10.53
CA HIS A 117 -17.81 2.86 9.83
C HIS A 117 -18.53 2.10 8.71
N GLY A 118 -17.81 1.30 7.93
CA GLY A 118 -18.41 0.45 6.89
C GLY A 118 -19.39 -0.58 7.45
N ALA A 119 -19.07 -1.21 8.58
CA ALA A 119 -19.94 -2.17 9.25
C ALA A 119 -21.20 -1.53 9.88
N ALA A 120 -21.12 -0.26 10.29
CA ALA A 120 -22.25 0.50 10.85
C ALA A 120 -23.09 1.24 9.78
N ALA A 121 -22.57 1.39 8.57
CA ALA A 121 -23.25 2.11 7.51
C ALA A 121 -24.48 1.33 7.00
N PRO A 122 -25.63 1.99 6.78
CA PRO A 122 -26.78 1.36 6.14
C PRO A 122 -26.40 0.80 4.76
N ALA A 123 -26.98 -0.34 4.37
CA ALA A 123 -26.73 -0.97 3.07
C ALA A 123 -27.04 -0.06 1.86
N LEU A 124 -27.90 0.96 2.06
CA LEU A 124 -28.27 1.97 1.06
C LEU A 124 -27.30 3.17 0.99
N CYS A 125 -26.22 3.17 1.77
CA CYS A 125 -25.27 4.27 1.78
C CYS A 125 -24.40 4.27 0.51
N HIS A 126 -24.78 5.10 -0.48
CA HIS A 126 -24.06 5.24 -1.75
C HIS A 126 -22.67 5.88 -1.65
N LYS A 127 -22.32 6.48 -0.50
CA LYS A 127 -21.00 7.11 -0.29
C LYS A 127 -20.14 6.21 0.60
N LYS A 128 -19.34 5.35 -0.03
CA LYS A 128 -18.33 4.53 0.66
C LYS A 128 -17.06 5.34 0.86
N VAL A 129 -16.47 5.24 2.04
CA VAL A 129 -15.16 5.84 2.32
C VAL A 129 -14.09 5.05 1.58
N ILE A 130 -13.24 5.75 0.84
CA ILE A 130 -12.12 5.16 0.10
C ILE A 130 -10.85 5.42 0.89
N ALA A 131 -10.22 4.35 1.36
CA ALA A 131 -8.93 4.38 2.04
C ALA A 131 -7.91 3.57 1.25
N VAL A 132 -6.71 4.13 1.06
CA VAL A 132 -5.63 3.54 0.29
C VAL A 132 -4.42 3.40 1.20
N GLY A 133 -3.97 2.16 1.38
CA GLY A 133 -2.80 1.83 2.18
C GLY A 133 -1.55 1.71 1.32
N LEU A 134 -0.51 2.47 1.64
CA LEU A 134 0.81 2.39 1.01
C LEU A 134 1.76 1.66 1.97
N ALA A 135 2.13 0.42 1.65
CA ALA A 135 2.97 -0.40 2.51
C ALA A 135 4.27 -0.79 1.79
N PRO A 136 5.45 -0.62 2.43
CA PRO A 136 6.69 -1.17 1.91
C PRO A 136 6.58 -2.70 1.82
N TRP A 137 6.76 -3.26 0.62
CA TRP A 137 6.61 -4.70 0.38
C TRP A 137 7.48 -5.57 1.31
N GLY A 138 8.69 -5.09 1.64
CA GLY A 138 9.61 -5.78 2.54
C GLY A 138 9.08 -5.95 3.98
N LEU A 139 8.15 -5.10 4.42
CA LEU A 139 7.54 -5.13 5.76
C LEU A 139 6.18 -5.87 5.79
N VAL A 140 5.65 -6.25 4.63
CA VAL A 140 4.42 -7.03 4.55
C VAL A 140 4.69 -8.45 5.04
N HIS A 141 4.01 -8.82 6.13
CA HIS A 141 4.09 -10.16 6.70
C HIS A 141 3.41 -11.18 5.78
N ASN A 142 3.95 -12.39 5.69
CA ASN A 142 3.46 -13.45 4.80
C ASN A 142 3.32 -13.05 3.33
N ARG A 143 4.08 -12.05 2.85
CA ARG A 143 4.03 -11.56 1.46
C ARG A 143 4.19 -12.63 0.39
N GLN A 144 4.81 -13.77 0.72
CA GLN A 144 4.94 -14.92 -0.19
C GLN A 144 3.58 -15.51 -0.60
N GLN A 145 2.55 -15.37 0.24
CA GLN A 145 1.19 -15.82 -0.09
C GLN A 145 0.48 -14.90 -1.08
N LEU A 146 1.02 -13.70 -1.32
CA LEU A 146 0.48 -12.70 -2.23
C LEU A 146 1.15 -12.75 -3.61
N VAL A 147 2.14 -13.63 -3.79
CA VAL A 147 2.86 -13.84 -5.05
C VAL A 147 2.18 -14.96 -5.83
N ASN A 148 1.77 -14.66 -7.07
CA ASN A 148 1.15 -15.61 -7.97
C ASN A 148 2.22 -16.38 -8.74
N ALA A 149 2.43 -17.65 -8.38
CA ALA A 149 3.41 -18.53 -9.03
C ALA A 149 3.12 -18.86 -10.51
N GLN A 150 1.97 -18.42 -11.06
CA GLN A 150 1.57 -18.68 -12.44
C GLN A 150 1.93 -17.55 -13.43
N VAL A 151 2.62 -16.50 -12.97
CA VAL A 151 3.28 -15.56 -13.90
C VAL A 151 4.64 -16.16 -14.24
N PRO A 152 4.84 -16.79 -15.42
CA PRO A 152 6.11 -17.42 -15.73
C PRO A 152 7.23 -16.37 -15.77
N PRO A 153 8.42 -16.66 -15.21
CA PRO A 153 9.59 -15.85 -15.47
C PRO A 153 9.88 -15.86 -16.98
N ARG A 154 10.55 -14.81 -17.47
CA ARG A 154 10.95 -14.73 -18.88
C ARG A 154 11.75 -15.99 -19.26
N PRO A 155 11.61 -16.52 -20.49
CA PRO A 155 12.38 -17.68 -20.95
C PRO A 155 13.91 -17.48 -21.06
N GLU A 156 14.48 -16.43 -20.47
CA GLU A 156 15.93 -16.16 -20.45
C GLU A 156 16.61 -16.47 -19.10
N GLU A 157 15.86 -16.87 -18.06
CA GLU A 157 16.43 -17.24 -16.74
C GLU A 157 16.63 -18.76 -16.55
N THR A 158 16.65 -19.53 -17.63
CA THR A 158 17.26 -20.87 -17.64
C THR A 158 18.64 -20.82 -18.28
N CYS A 159 19.56 -20.08 -17.66
CA CYS A 159 20.98 -20.29 -17.88
C CYS A 159 21.65 -20.50 -16.52
N GLU A 160 21.93 -21.78 -16.26
CA GLU A 160 22.96 -22.32 -15.36
C GLU A 160 23.00 -21.84 -13.90
N MET A 161 22.58 -22.72 -12.99
CA MET A 161 23.46 -23.36 -11.99
C MET A 161 23.04 -24.81 -11.81
#